data_AF-A0A3D3I4F8-F1
#
_entry.id   AF-A0A3D3I4F8-F1
#
_cell.length_a   1.000
_cell.length_b   1.000
_cell.length_c   1.000
_cell.angle_alpha   90.00
_cell.angle_beta   90.00
_cell.angle_gamma   90.00
#
_symmetry.space_group_name_H-M   'P 1'
#
loop_
_entity.id
_entity.type
_entity.pdbx_description
1 polymer ?
#
loop_
_entity_poly.entity_id
_entity_poly.type
_entity_poly.pdbx_seq_one_letter_code
_entity_poly.pdbx_strand_id
1 'polypeptide(L)'
;MQLLKTILIAAVGATLLAGCKAGGDNPGREYAANMYHSVAYEPLTQVTDESAGTWVNALNNGRGEYFNSNKYNPNWMNMREPAPNTVKRNAQGWLPYRIGKDSLEYASLTLKNPLDSTAAIIADGKALYTMYCTHCHGAKGLGDGKVATGVTVDGVEKGMLGGVANLTGDAYINITEGHIFHVITWGKGLMQPHGSQVSPEDRWKIAKYVKTLQKK
;
A
#
# COMPACT_ATOMS: atom_id res chain seq x y z
N MET A 1 -46.06 44.16 -4.23
CA MET A 1 -45.15 44.03 -3.07
C MET A 1 -45.11 42.63 -2.46
N GLN A 2 -46.23 41.92 -2.26
CA GLN A 2 -46.23 40.56 -1.70
C GLN A 2 -45.50 39.54 -2.59
N LEU A 3 -45.76 39.49 -3.90
CA LEU A 3 -45.12 38.54 -4.83
C LEU A 3 -43.59 38.65 -4.85
N LEU A 4 -43.06 39.88 -4.79
CA LEU A 4 -41.62 40.14 -4.74
C LEU A 4 -41.00 39.63 -3.43
N LYS A 5 -41.71 39.78 -2.30
CA LYS A 5 -41.29 39.23 -1.01
C LYS A 5 -41.28 37.70 -1.02
N THR A 6 -42.27 37.06 -1.62
CA THR A 6 -42.33 35.59 -1.70
C THR A 6 -41.20 35.02 -2.54
N ILE A 7 -40.87 35.65 -3.67
CA ILE A 7 -39.75 35.25 -4.53
C ILE A 7 -38.42 35.42 -3.80
N LEU A 8 -38.23 36.52 -3.07
CA LEU A 8 -37.00 36.74 -2.30
C LEU A 8 -36.82 35.69 -1.20
N ILE A 9 -37.89 35.35 -0.47
CA ILE A 9 -37.88 34.32 0.57
C ILE A 9 -37.58 32.95 -0.03
N ALA A 10 -38.18 32.61 -1.17
CA ALA A 10 -37.93 31.35 -1.87
C ALA A 10 -36.48 31.25 -2.38
N ALA A 11 -35.93 32.36 -2.91
CA ALA A 11 -34.54 32.42 -3.38
C ALA A 11 -33.53 32.28 -2.21
N VAL A 12 -33.80 32.92 -1.07
CA VAL A 12 -32.99 32.77 0.15
C VAL A 12 -33.08 31.35 0.71
N GLY A 13 -34.27 30.75 0.72
CA GLY A 13 -34.46 29.35 1.12
C GLY A 13 -33.69 28.37 0.22
N ALA A 14 -33.75 28.55 -1.11
CA ALA A 14 -33.05 27.71 -2.07
C ALA A 14 -31.51 27.82 -1.97
N THR A 15 -30.99 29.03 -1.75
CA THR A 15 -29.55 29.26 -1.58
C THR A 15 -29.00 28.70 -0.27
N LEU A 16 -29.76 28.78 0.83
CA LEU A 16 -29.40 28.14 2.10
C LEU A 16 -29.35 26.60 2.01
N LEU A 17 -30.25 25.99 1.23
CA LEU A 17 -30.26 24.55 0.99
C LEU A 17 -29.13 24.07 0.07
N ALA A 18 -28.72 24.90 -0.90
CA ALA A 18 -27.62 24.58 -1.81
C ALA A 18 -26.22 24.77 -1.18
N GLY A 19 -26.09 25.64 -0.17
CA GLY A 19 -24.80 25.98 0.45
C GLY A 19 -24.24 24.97 1.46
N CYS A 20 -25.05 24.00 1.91
CA CYS A 20 -24.65 23.02 2.93
C CYS A 20 -24.40 21.62 2.35
N LYS A 21 -23.76 21.52 1.18
CA LYS A 21 -23.40 20.24 0.58
C LYS A 21 -21.91 19.96 0.83
N ALA A 22 -21.59 18.76 1.32
CA ALA A 22 -20.23 18.26 1.31
C ALA A 22 -19.71 18.18 -0.14
N GLY A 23 -18.45 18.52 -0.36
CA GLY A 23 -17.86 18.49 -1.70
C GLY A 23 -16.45 19.06 -1.75
N GLY A 24 -15.61 18.48 -2.61
CA GLY A 24 -14.19 18.81 -2.66
C GLY A 24 -13.53 18.62 -1.30
N ASP A 25 -12.89 19.68 -0.80
CA ASP A 25 -12.20 19.70 0.49
C ASP A 25 -13.13 19.98 1.69
N ASN A 26 -14.44 20.16 1.46
CA ASN A 26 -15.41 20.37 2.53
C ASN A 26 -16.07 19.04 2.92
N PRO A 27 -15.74 18.46 4.10
CA PRO A 27 -16.33 17.20 4.56
C PRO A 27 -17.83 17.31 4.88
N GLY A 28 -18.37 18.53 4.95
CA GLY A 28 -19.77 18.79 5.28
C GLY A 28 -19.97 19.12 6.75
N ARG A 29 -21.23 19.09 7.19
CA ARG A 29 -21.60 19.33 8.58
C ARG A 29 -21.88 18.02 9.28
N GLU A 30 -21.39 17.89 10.49
CA GLU A 30 -21.66 16.76 11.38
C GLU A 30 -22.66 17.18 12.45
N TYR A 31 -23.58 16.30 12.80
CA TYR A 31 -24.54 16.51 13.89
C TYR A 31 -24.20 15.57 15.04
N ALA A 32 -24.07 16.12 16.26
CA ALA A 32 -23.74 15.38 17.48
C ALA A 32 -22.50 14.46 17.34
N ALA A 33 -21.39 15.03 16.85
CA ALA A 33 -20.15 14.31 16.53
C ALA A 33 -19.33 13.84 17.76
N ASN A 34 -19.96 13.74 18.93
CA ASN A 34 -19.34 13.14 20.10
C ASN A 34 -18.93 11.71 19.78
N MET A 35 -17.70 11.34 20.10
CA MET A 35 -17.13 10.01 19.82
C MET A 35 -17.03 9.59 18.34
N TYR A 36 -17.17 10.49 17.38
CA TYR A 36 -16.94 10.16 15.95
C TYR A 36 -15.45 10.06 15.62
N HIS A 37 -14.63 10.84 16.32
CA HIS A 37 -13.19 10.77 16.25
C HIS A 37 -12.65 10.07 17.49
N SER A 38 -11.80 9.08 17.28
CA SER A 38 -11.12 8.37 18.36
C SER A 38 -10.21 9.33 19.14
N VAL A 39 -10.45 9.45 20.45
CA VAL A 39 -9.50 10.08 21.38
C VAL A 39 -8.21 9.24 21.50
N ALA A 40 -8.34 7.92 21.30
CA ALA A 40 -7.21 7.00 21.27
C ALA A 40 -6.33 7.21 20.04
N TYR A 41 -5.08 6.76 20.13
CA TYR A 41 -4.15 6.76 19.02
C TYR A 41 -4.56 5.74 17.96
N GLU A 42 -5.15 6.22 16.88
CA GLU A 42 -5.36 5.41 15.67
C GLU A 42 -4.06 5.36 14.84
N PRO A 43 -3.69 4.19 14.29
CA PRO A 43 -2.39 4.01 13.63
C PRO A 43 -2.10 5.02 12.52
N LEU A 44 -3.07 5.26 11.63
CA LEU A 44 -2.85 6.03 10.39
C LEU A 44 -3.55 7.40 10.38
N THR A 45 -4.07 7.87 11.51
CA THR A 45 -4.66 9.21 11.61
C THR A 45 -3.70 10.17 12.28
N GLN A 46 -3.74 11.43 11.86
CA GLN A 46 -2.88 12.47 12.42
C GLN A 46 -3.63 13.80 12.46
N VAL A 47 -4.46 14.00 13.49
CA VAL A 47 -5.07 15.31 13.78
C VAL A 47 -4.09 16.11 14.62
N THR A 48 -3.46 17.12 14.03
CA THR A 48 -2.38 17.91 14.67
C THR A 48 -2.90 19.15 15.39
N ASP A 49 -4.10 19.61 15.06
CA ASP A 49 -4.76 20.73 15.74
C ASP A 49 -5.23 20.32 17.14
N GLU A 50 -4.58 20.85 18.18
CA GLU A 50 -4.93 20.56 19.58
C GLU A 50 -6.30 21.13 19.98
N SER A 51 -6.89 22.03 19.20
CA SER A 51 -8.23 22.59 19.44
C SER A 51 -9.35 21.85 18.71
N ALA A 52 -9.01 20.87 17.86
CA ALA A 52 -9.98 20.14 17.06
C ALA A 52 -11.00 19.40 17.94
N GLY A 53 -12.30 19.69 17.77
CA GLY A 53 -13.36 19.10 18.59
C GLY A 53 -13.53 19.72 19.97
N THR A 54 -13.01 20.93 20.23
CA THR A 54 -13.22 21.61 21.53
C THR A 54 -14.69 21.82 21.87
N TRP A 55 -15.55 22.04 20.87
CA TRP A 55 -16.98 22.30 21.05
C TRP A 55 -17.81 21.07 21.48
N VAL A 56 -17.27 19.86 21.30
CA VAL A 56 -17.88 18.60 21.79
C VAL A 56 -17.17 18.06 23.03
N ASN A 57 -16.05 18.65 23.43
CA ASN A 57 -15.12 18.08 24.39
C ASN A 57 -15.76 17.80 25.75
N ALA A 58 -15.98 16.52 26.03
CA ALA A 58 -16.49 16.06 27.32
C ALA A 58 -15.40 15.92 28.41
N LEU A 59 -14.12 15.96 28.03
CA LEU A 59 -13.00 15.57 28.90
C LEU A 59 -12.43 16.73 29.75
N ASN A 60 -12.76 17.99 29.45
CA ASN A 60 -12.31 19.19 30.17
C ASN A 60 -10.79 19.22 30.47
N ASN A 61 -9.98 18.60 29.62
CA ASN A 61 -8.54 18.39 29.83
C ASN A 61 -7.67 19.43 29.10
N GLY A 62 -8.28 20.50 28.56
CA GLY A 62 -7.60 21.56 27.83
C GLY A 62 -7.17 21.20 26.40
N ARG A 63 -7.58 20.04 25.86
CA ARG A 63 -7.33 19.61 24.47
C ARG A 63 -8.65 19.22 23.80
N GLY A 64 -8.82 19.55 22.53
CA GLY A 64 -9.99 19.18 21.74
C GLY A 64 -10.15 17.65 21.62
N GLU A 65 -11.39 17.18 21.56
CA GLU A 65 -11.71 15.74 21.57
C GLU A 65 -11.13 14.97 20.37
N TYR A 66 -10.91 15.66 19.25
CA TYR A 66 -10.48 15.02 18.01
C TYR A 66 -8.95 14.97 17.86
N PHE A 67 -8.22 15.67 18.74
CA PHE A 67 -6.77 15.70 18.69
C PHE A 67 -6.17 14.35 19.11
N ASN A 68 -5.61 13.63 18.14
CA ASN A 68 -5.12 12.27 18.34
C ASN A 68 -3.70 12.02 17.83
N SER A 69 -2.92 13.08 17.58
CA SER A 69 -1.51 12.95 17.21
C SER A 69 -0.60 12.82 18.44
N ASN A 70 0.53 12.14 18.30
CA ASN A 70 1.53 12.04 19.36
C ASN A 70 2.67 13.04 19.13
N LYS A 71 2.62 14.19 19.81
CA LYS A 71 3.61 15.27 19.71
C LYS A 71 5.04 14.89 20.11
N TYR A 72 5.22 13.80 20.85
CA TYR A 72 6.54 13.32 21.27
C TYR A 72 7.22 12.44 20.21
N ASN A 73 6.48 12.02 19.19
CA ASN A 73 7.00 11.22 18.09
C ASN A 73 7.47 12.11 16.93
N PRO A 74 8.52 11.69 16.19
CA PRO A 74 8.90 12.34 14.94
C PRO A 74 7.69 12.45 14.00
N ASN A 75 7.54 13.61 13.36
CA ASN A 75 6.42 13.93 12.47
C ASN A 75 5.02 13.77 13.10
N TRP A 76 4.93 13.71 14.43
CA TRP A 76 3.69 13.55 15.22
C TRP A 76 2.87 12.29 14.89
N MET A 77 3.52 11.28 14.32
CA MET A 77 2.87 10.02 13.93
C MET A 77 2.58 9.12 15.12
N ASN A 78 1.48 8.36 15.03
CA ASN A 78 1.16 7.31 16.01
C ASN A 78 1.92 6.00 15.72
N MET A 79 2.27 5.74 14.46
CA MET A 79 3.13 4.61 14.09
C MET A 79 4.58 4.83 14.48
N ARG A 80 5.21 3.80 15.05
CA ARG A 80 6.63 3.76 15.39
C ARG A 80 7.28 2.56 14.71
N GLU A 81 8.53 2.77 14.31
CA GLU A 81 9.39 1.64 13.94
C GLU A 81 9.62 0.75 15.17
N PRO A 82 9.47 -0.58 15.03
CA PRO A 82 9.81 -1.50 16.10
C PRO A 82 11.31 -1.41 16.41
N ALA A 83 11.69 -1.73 17.65
CA ALA A 83 13.10 -1.74 18.01
C ALA A 83 13.92 -2.67 17.10
N PRO A 84 15.15 -2.29 16.72
CA PRO A 84 15.99 -3.12 15.85
C PRO A 84 16.15 -4.54 16.39
N ASN A 85 16.22 -5.52 15.50
CA ASN A 85 16.40 -6.95 15.81
C ASN A 85 15.28 -7.59 16.65
N THR A 86 14.13 -6.95 16.78
CA THR A 86 12.96 -7.58 17.42
C THR A 86 12.36 -8.65 16.51
N VAL A 87 11.93 -9.75 17.13
CA VAL A 87 11.24 -10.85 16.45
C VAL A 87 9.86 -11.02 17.07
N LYS A 88 8.82 -10.82 16.26
CA LYS A 88 7.45 -11.06 16.72
C LYS A 88 7.20 -12.55 16.93
N ARG A 89 6.45 -12.89 17.98
CA ARG A 89 5.87 -14.24 18.12
C ARG A 89 4.87 -14.48 16.99
N ASN A 90 4.87 -15.68 16.44
CA ASN A 90 3.88 -16.14 15.48
C ASN A 90 3.44 -17.56 15.85
N ALA A 91 2.24 -17.95 15.42
CA ALA A 91 1.66 -19.24 15.76
C ALA A 91 2.49 -20.43 15.22
N GLN A 92 3.27 -20.19 14.17
CA GLN A 92 4.09 -21.19 13.50
C GLN A 92 5.49 -21.35 14.13
N GLY A 93 5.87 -20.50 15.09
CA GLY A 93 7.21 -20.47 15.70
C GLY A 93 8.34 -20.11 14.72
N TRP A 94 8.01 -19.58 13.54
CA TRP A 94 8.99 -19.31 12.50
C TRP A 94 9.85 -18.10 12.82
N LEU A 95 11.15 -18.21 12.56
CA LEU A 95 12.04 -17.07 12.59
C LEU A 95 11.92 -16.28 11.28
N PRO A 96 12.16 -14.95 11.31
CA PRO A 96 12.23 -14.15 10.09
C PRO A 96 13.25 -14.73 9.11
N TYR A 97 13.03 -14.50 7.83
CA TYR A 97 13.98 -14.87 6.78
C TYR A 97 15.35 -14.23 7.06
N ARG A 98 16.40 -15.06 7.21
CA ARG A 98 17.73 -14.63 7.70
C ARG A 98 18.82 -14.53 6.63
N ILE A 99 18.55 -14.95 5.39
CA ILE A 99 19.56 -14.87 4.33
C ILE A 99 19.66 -13.40 3.91
N GLY A 100 20.83 -12.80 4.06
CA GLY A 100 21.09 -11.40 3.76
C GLY A 100 21.03 -11.09 2.26
N LYS A 101 20.77 -9.83 1.92
CA LYS A 101 20.56 -9.33 0.55
C LYS A 101 21.63 -9.76 -0.47
N ASP A 102 22.89 -9.84 -0.06
CA ASP A 102 24.00 -10.13 -0.97
C ASP A 102 24.21 -11.64 -1.20
N SER A 103 23.47 -12.49 -0.48
CA SER A 103 23.59 -13.95 -0.53
C SER A 103 22.60 -14.60 -1.52
N LEU A 104 22.40 -13.97 -2.68
CA LEU A 104 21.44 -14.43 -3.70
C LEU A 104 21.77 -15.82 -4.24
N GLU A 105 23.05 -16.11 -4.51
CA GLU A 105 23.48 -17.42 -5.01
C GLU A 105 23.20 -18.52 -3.98
N TYR A 106 23.56 -18.27 -2.72
CA TYR A 106 23.25 -19.17 -1.61
C TYR A 106 21.73 -19.41 -1.48
N ALA A 107 20.92 -18.35 -1.55
CA ALA A 107 19.46 -18.48 -1.53
C ALA A 107 18.93 -19.29 -2.71
N SER A 108 19.47 -19.07 -3.91
CA SER A 108 19.11 -19.78 -5.13
C SER A 108 19.37 -21.28 -5.04
N LEU A 109 20.46 -21.68 -4.39
CA LEU A 109 20.87 -23.08 -4.25
C LEU A 109 20.20 -23.81 -3.09
N THR A 110 19.98 -23.12 -1.96
CA THR A 110 19.54 -23.76 -0.71
C THR A 110 18.04 -23.72 -0.50
N LEU A 111 17.36 -22.69 -1.01
CA LEU A 111 15.94 -22.55 -0.77
C LEU A 111 15.13 -23.41 -1.74
N LYS A 112 14.21 -24.17 -1.16
CA LYS A 112 13.18 -24.91 -1.87
C LYS A 112 11.84 -24.36 -1.46
N ASN A 113 10.97 -24.17 -2.44
CA ASN A 113 9.62 -23.75 -2.18
C ASN A 113 8.86 -24.86 -1.45
N PRO A 114 8.33 -24.60 -0.25
CA PRO A 114 7.63 -25.60 0.54
C PRO A 114 6.19 -25.84 0.07
N LEU A 115 5.66 -25.02 -0.83
CA LEU A 115 4.28 -25.11 -1.29
C LEU A 115 4.12 -26.14 -2.41
N ASP A 116 2.97 -26.81 -2.44
CA ASP A 116 2.58 -27.68 -3.55
C ASP A 116 2.32 -26.88 -4.83
N SER A 117 2.39 -27.54 -5.98
CA SER A 117 2.12 -26.92 -7.30
C SER A 117 0.67 -27.12 -7.74
N THR A 118 -0.30 -26.94 -6.83
CA THR A 118 -1.72 -27.07 -7.16
C THR A 118 -2.21 -25.94 -8.06
N ALA A 119 -3.27 -26.18 -8.83
CA ALA A 119 -3.86 -25.15 -9.69
C ALA A 119 -4.31 -23.90 -8.91
N ALA A 120 -4.80 -24.09 -7.68
CA ALA A 120 -5.18 -22.99 -6.79
C ALA A 120 -3.98 -22.12 -6.41
N ILE A 121 -2.86 -22.72 -6.00
CA ILE A 121 -1.63 -21.98 -5.64
C ILE A 121 -1.08 -21.19 -6.84
N ILE A 122 -1.13 -21.76 -8.04
CA ILE A 122 -0.70 -21.08 -9.26
C ILE A 122 -1.64 -19.92 -9.61
N ALA A 123 -2.96 -20.09 -9.43
CA ALA A 123 -3.94 -19.03 -9.65
C ALA A 123 -3.75 -17.86 -8.67
N ASP A 124 -3.51 -18.14 -7.39
CA ASP A 124 -3.18 -17.12 -6.40
C ASP A 124 -1.88 -16.41 -6.76
N GLY A 125 -0.84 -17.17 -7.13
CA GLY A 125 0.44 -16.63 -7.59
C GLY A 125 0.29 -15.71 -8.80
N LYS A 126 -0.61 -16.04 -9.74
CA LYS A 126 -0.96 -15.19 -10.87
C LYS A 126 -1.60 -13.88 -10.42
N ALA A 127 -2.60 -13.94 -9.54
CA ALA A 127 -3.26 -12.74 -9.03
C ALA A 127 -2.26 -11.81 -8.32
N LEU A 128 -1.40 -12.37 -7.48
CA LEU A 128 -0.34 -11.64 -6.79
C LEU A 128 0.68 -11.02 -7.78
N TYR A 129 1.12 -11.78 -8.78
CA TYR A 129 1.98 -11.25 -9.83
C TYR A 129 1.32 -10.11 -10.60
N THR A 130 0.02 -10.22 -10.89
CA THR A 130 -0.76 -9.15 -11.53
C THR A 130 -0.75 -7.88 -10.69
N MET A 131 -0.97 -7.97 -9.38
CA MET A 131 -1.01 -6.82 -8.49
C MET A 131 0.35 -6.16 -8.27
N TYR A 132 1.43 -6.94 -8.15
CA TYR A 132 2.72 -6.41 -7.71
C TYR A 132 3.79 -6.32 -8.79
N CYS A 133 3.72 -7.15 -9.85
CA CYS A 133 4.86 -7.36 -10.74
C CYS A 133 4.60 -6.92 -12.18
N THR A 134 3.35 -7.01 -12.67
CA THR A 134 3.04 -6.77 -14.09
C THR A 134 3.34 -5.35 -14.57
N HIS A 135 3.28 -4.36 -13.68
CA HIS A 135 3.53 -2.96 -14.01
C HIS A 135 4.93 -2.73 -14.60
N CYS A 136 5.92 -3.54 -14.17
CA CYS A 136 7.29 -3.51 -14.69
C CYS A 136 7.58 -4.70 -15.61
N HIS A 137 7.30 -5.94 -15.17
CA HIS A 137 7.70 -7.14 -15.90
C HIS A 137 6.73 -7.55 -17.03
N GLY A 138 5.55 -6.93 -17.11
CA GLY A 138 4.52 -7.26 -18.08
C GLY A 138 3.77 -8.55 -17.77
N ALA A 139 2.62 -8.76 -18.42
CA ALA A 139 1.74 -9.90 -18.15
C ALA A 139 2.38 -11.26 -18.46
N LYS A 140 3.29 -11.29 -19.45
CA LYS A 140 4.01 -12.48 -19.89
C LYS A 140 5.44 -12.57 -19.33
N GLY A 141 5.85 -11.63 -18.48
CA GLY A 141 7.20 -11.59 -17.91
C GLY A 141 8.28 -11.15 -18.91
N LEU A 142 7.93 -10.38 -19.95
CA LEU A 142 8.85 -9.98 -21.01
C LEU A 142 9.66 -8.73 -20.68
N GLY A 143 9.42 -8.09 -19.52
CA GLY A 143 10.05 -6.81 -19.18
C GLY A 143 9.43 -5.62 -19.92
N ASP A 144 8.20 -5.77 -20.40
CA ASP A 144 7.46 -4.82 -21.24
C ASP A 144 6.28 -4.17 -20.51
N GLY A 145 6.34 -4.12 -19.17
CA GLY A 145 5.34 -3.40 -18.38
C GLY A 145 5.36 -1.90 -18.67
N LYS A 146 4.24 -1.21 -18.40
CA LYS A 146 4.11 0.23 -18.67
C LYS A 146 5.16 1.10 -17.97
N VAL A 147 5.66 0.67 -16.81
CA VAL A 147 6.77 1.35 -16.12
C VAL A 147 8.11 1.12 -16.85
N ALA A 148 8.29 -0.04 -17.48
CA ALA A 148 9.49 -0.36 -18.24
C ALA A 148 9.53 0.38 -19.59
N THR A 149 8.39 0.48 -20.28
CA THR A 149 8.30 1.09 -21.62
C THR A 149 7.98 2.59 -21.60
N GLY A 150 7.51 3.11 -20.46
CA GLY A 150 6.97 4.46 -20.34
C GLY A 150 5.52 4.61 -20.78
N VAL A 151 4.94 5.75 -20.39
CA VAL A 151 3.56 6.14 -20.69
C VAL A 151 3.48 7.64 -20.99
N THR A 152 2.68 8.01 -21.99
CA THR A 152 2.29 9.40 -22.23
C THR A 152 1.09 9.75 -21.35
N VAL A 153 1.22 10.78 -20.52
CA VAL A 153 0.12 11.34 -19.71
C VAL A 153 0.04 12.83 -20.02
N ASP A 154 -1.12 13.29 -20.50
CA ASP A 154 -1.37 14.70 -20.88
C ASP A 154 -0.35 15.27 -21.88
N GLY A 155 0.05 14.45 -22.86
CA GLY A 155 1.03 14.82 -23.89
C GLY A 155 2.49 14.84 -23.41
N VAL A 156 2.75 14.45 -22.15
CA VAL A 156 4.10 14.34 -21.60
C VAL A 156 4.48 12.87 -21.45
N GLU A 157 5.59 12.48 -22.10
CA GLU A 157 6.21 11.17 -21.90
C GLU A 157 6.74 11.07 -20.46
N LYS A 158 6.19 10.14 -19.68
CA LYS A 158 6.62 9.87 -18.31
C LYS A 158 7.32 8.53 -18.22
N GLY A 159 8.57 8.63 -17.72
CA GLY A 159 9.36 7.57 -17.09
C GLY A 159 9.54 6.29 -17.91
N MET A 160 10.73 6.07 -18.45
CA MET A 160 11.15 4.74 -18.92
C MET A 160 12.14 4.15 -17.92
N LEU A 161 11.75 3.13 -17.17
CA LEU A 161 12.71 2.37 -16.37
C LEU A 161 13.33 1.29 -17.26
N GLY A 162 14.42 1.65 -17.95
CA GLY A 162 15.18 0.70 -18.76
C GLY A 162 15.79 -0.43 -17.92
N GLY A 163 16.04 -1.58 -18.56
CA GLY A 163 16.74 -2.70 -17.93
C GLY A 163 15.87 -3.58 -17.01
N VAL A 164 14.55 -3.51 -17.12
CA VAL A 164 13.67 -4.49 -16.45
C VAL A 164 13.91 -5.88 -17.06
N ALA A 165 14.15 -6.86 -16.20
CA ALA A 165 14.47 -8.22 -16.63
C ALA A 165 13.29 -8.87 -17.39
N ASN A 166 13.61 -9.44 -18.56
CA ASN A 166 12.76 -10.42 -19.23
C ASN A 166 12.92 -11.77 -18.51
N LEU A 167 11.92 -12.12 -17.72
CA LEU A 167 11.88 -13.34 -16.92
C LEU A 167 11.84 -14.61 -17.78
N THR A 168 11.46 -14.50 -19.05
CA THR A 168 11.42 -15.61 -20.01
C THR A 168 12.60 -15.59 -21.00
N GLY A 169 13.54 -14.65 -20.84
CA GLY A 169 14.77 -14.62 -21.65
C GLY A 169 15.82 -15.60 -21.12
N ASP A 170 16.80 -15.95 -21.95
CA ASP A 170 17.82 -16.97 -21.66
C ASP A 170 18.57 -16.74 -20.34
N ALA A 171 18.81 -15.48 -19.98
CA ALA A 171 19.48 -15.11 -18.73
C ALA A 171 18.68 -15.51 -17.47
N TYR A 172 17.35 -15.63 -17.56
CA TYR A 172 16.46 -15.81 -16.42
C TYR A 172 15.60 -17.08 -16.48
N ILE A 173 15.47 -17.73 -17.64
CA ILE A 173 14.58 -18.89 -17.83
C ILE A 173 14.86 -20.04 -16.84
N ASN A 174 16.13 -20.22 -16.46
CA ASN A 174 16.60 -21.31 -15.60
C ASN A 174 16.83 -20.92 -14.13
N ILE A 175 16.44 -19.71 -13.70
CA ILE A 175 16.57 -19.33 -12.27
C ILE A 175 15.67 -20.19 -11.39
N THR A 176 16.08 -20.41 -10.15
CA THR A 176 15.32 -21.20 -9.19
C THR A 176 14.19 -20.39 -8.55
N GLU A 177 13.21 -21.07 -7.97
CA GLU A 177 12.18 -20.39 -7.16
C GLU A 177 12.80 -19.67 -5.95
N GLY A 178 13.89 -20.21 -5.39
CA GLY A 178 14.66 -19.58 -4.31
C GLY A 178 15.29 -18.25 -4.71
N HIS A 179 15.79 -18.16 -5.95
CA HIS A 179 16.27 -16.89 -6.52
C HIS A 179 15.15 -15.86 -6.56
N ILE A 180 13.99 -16.23 -7.10
CA ILE A 180 12.84 -15.32 -7.24
C ILE A 180 12.35 -14.84 -5.87
N PHE A 181 12.20 -15.75 -4.91
CA PHE A 181 11.82 -15.41 -3.54
C PHE A 181 12.79 -14.41 -2.90
N HIS A 182 14.10 -14.61 -3.08
CA HIS A 182 15.13 -13.74 -2.52
C HIS A 182 15.10 -12.34 -3.15
N VAL A 183 14.95 -12.26 -4.48
CA VAL A 183 14.84 -10.99 -5.21
C VAL A 183 13.58 -10.23 -4.81
N ILE A 184 12.43 -10.89 -4.63
CA ILE A 184 11.21 -10.22 -4.13
C ILE A 184 11.44 -9.68 -2.72
N THR A 185 12.18 -10.42 -1.89
CA THR A 185 12.44 -10.05 -0.50
C THR A 185 13.34 -8.83 -0.37
N TRP A 186 14.46 -8.80 -1.08
CA TRP A 186 15.52 -7.79 -0.90
C TRP A 186 15.68 -6.81 -2.06
N GLY A 187 15.04 -7.05 -3.19
CA GLY A 187 15.26 -6.33 -4.43
C GLY A 187 16.55 -6.77 -5.13
N LYS A 188 16.75 -6.30 -6.37
CA LYS A 188 17.97 -6.51 -7.16
C LYS A 188 18.13 -5.38 -8.17
N GLY A 189 19.31 -4.77 -8.21
CA GLY A 189 19.57 -3.62 -9.09
C GLY A 189 18.60 -2.47 -8.78
N LEU A 190 17.84 -2.06 -9.79
CA LEU A 190 16.83 -0.99 -9.66
C LEU A 190 15.50 -1.48 -9.06
N MET A 191 15.27 -2.79 -8.98
CA MET A 191 14.07 -3.34 -8.35
C MET A 191 14.18 -3.21 -6.83
N GLN A 192 13.29 -2.41 -6.24
CA GLN A 192 13.19 -2.23 -4.78
C GLN A 192 12.66 -3.50 -4.09
N PRO A 193 12.95 -3.69 -2.78
CA PRO A 193 12.40 -4.80 -2.02
C PRO A 193 10.88 -4.71 -1.88
N HIS A 194 10.18 -5.82 -2.11
CA HIS A 194 8.74 -5.95 -1.87
C HIS A 194 8.44 -6.71 -0.56
N GLY A 195 9.47 -6.99 0.24
CA GLY A 195 9.35 -7.79 1.45
C GLY A 195 8.45 -7.20 2.55
N SER A 196 8.19 -5.90 2.54
CA SER A 196 7.24 -5.25 3.45
C SER A 196 5.77 -5.36 2.99
N GLN A 197 5.54 -5.64 1.70
CA GLN A 197 4.20 -5.65 1.09
C GLN A 197 3.70 -7.06 0.80
N VAL A 198 4.60 -7.98 0.46
CA VAL A 198 4.26 -9.36 0.08
C VAL A 198 4.72 -10.32 1.17
N SER A 199 3.80 -11.14 1.69
CA SER A 199 4.12 -12.13 2.73
C SER A 199 5.08 -13.22 2.23
N PRO A 200 5.87 -13.89 3.08
CA PRO A 200 6.76 -14.96 2.63
C PRO A 200 6.04 -16.08 1.85
N GLU A 201 4.84 -16.47 2.28
CA GLU A 201 4.05 -17.48 1.56
C GLU A 201 3.67 -16.99 0.15
N ASP A 202 3.22 -15.74 0.04
CA ASP A 202 2.82 -15.15 -1.24
C ASP A 202 4.00 -14.98 -2.20
N ARG A 203 5.20 -14.70 -1.69
CA ARG A 203 6.43 -14.69 -2.51
C ARG A 203 6.68 -16.05 -3.15
N TRP A 204 6.42 -17.15 -2.42
CA TRP A 204 6.53 -18.50 -2.95
C TRP A 204 5.46 -18.82 -4.00
N LYS A 205 4.24 -18.32 -3.83
CA LYS A 205 3.17 -18.43 -4.84
C LYS A 205 3.55 -17.69 -6.11
N ILE A 206 4.04 -16.45 -6.00
CA ILE A 206 4.54 -15.67 -7.14
C ILE A 206 5.69 -16.40 -7.83
N ALA A 207 6.66 -16.92 -7.07
CA ALA A 207 7.79 -17.67 -7.64
C ALA A 207 7.31 -18.86 -8.49
N LYS A 208 6.34 -19.66 -8.01
CA LYS A 208 5.72 -20.73 -8.79
C LYS A 208 5.07 -20.23 -10.07
N TYR A 209 4.27 -19.16 -9.98
CA TYR A 209 3.63 -18.59 -11.16
C TYR A 209 4.66 -18.12 -12.20
N VAL A 210 5.74 -17.45 -11.79
CA VAL A 210 6.83 -17.06 -12.69
C VAL A 210 7.46 -18.28 -13.36
N LYS A 211 7.67 -19.39 -12.65
CA LYS A 211 8.14 -20.63 -13.27
C LYS A 211 7.16 -21.17 -14.33
N THR A 212 5.86 -20.94 -14.22
CA THR A 212 4.91 -21.31 -15.29
C THR A 212 5.07 -20.46 -16.55
N LEU A 213 5.46 -19.18 -16.42
CA LEU A 213 5.76 -18.31 -17.56
C LEU A 213 7.05 -18.73 -18.29
N GLN A 214 7.97 -19.36 -17.56
CA GLN A 214 9.26 -19.84 -18.06
C GLN A 214 9.18 -21.23 -18.70
N LYS A 215 8.10 -21.99 -18.50
CA LYS A 215 7.88 -23.25 -19.19
C LYS A 215 7.28 -22.95 -20.57
N LYS A 216 8.14 -22.89 -21.58
CA LYS A 216 7.76 -22.95 -22.99
C LYS A 216 8.28 -24.24 -23.59
#